data_AF-A0A2G6GRA2-F1
#
_entry.id   AF-A0A2G6GRA2-F1
#
_cell.length_a   1.000
_cell.length_b   1.000
_cell.length_c   1.000
_cell.angle_alpha   90.00
_cell.angle_beta   90.00
_cell.angle_gamma   90.00
#
_symmetry.space_group_name_H-M   'P 1'
#
loop_
_entity.id
_entity.type
_entity.pdbx_description
1 polymer ?
#
loop_
_entity_poly.entity_id
_entity_poly.type
_entity_poly.pdbx_seq_one_letter_code
_entity_poly.pdbx_strand_id
1 'polypeptide(L)'
;MIEFVKRKHIDTKKWDALLYKSDNRMVYALSGYLDLMSDCRWNALIEKDKNGEYKTVMPLPFKEKYGVKYLYQPFFSQQLGVFSKGKITSQMTLRFIEAIPKSYRLVEINLNEGQKIKKEQLIGKKI
;
A
#
# COMPACT_ATOMS: atom_id res chain seq x y z
N MET A 1 5.87 -1.48 -14.22
CA MET A 1 4.81 -2.48 -13.95
C MET A 1 4.59 -2.52 -12.45
N ILE A 2 3.35 -2.69 -11.99
CA ILE A 2 3.03 -2.82 -10.56
C ILE A 2 2.99 -4.31 -10.22
N GLU A 3 3.76 -4.72 -9.23
CA GLU A 3 3.87 -6.12 -8.80
C GLU A 3 3.27 -6.30 -7.42
N PHE A 4 2.48 -7.37 -7.24
CA PHE A 4 2.05 -7.82 -5.92
C PHE A 4 3.14 -8.69 -5.28
N VAL A 5 3.63 -8.25 -4.12
CA VAL A 5 4.73 -8.88 -3.41
C VAL A 5 4.26 -9.31 -2.03
N LYS A 6 4.46 -10.60 -1.71
CA LYS A 6 4.16 -11.14 -0.38
C LYS A 6 5.15 -10.61 0.65
N ARG A 7 4.73 -10.41 1.91
CA ARG A 7 5.58 -9.89 3.01
C ARG A 7 7.03 -10.40 2.97
N LYS A 8 7.18 -11.72 2.88
CA LYS A 8 8.45 -12.44 2.96
C LYS A 8 9.43 -12.16 1.81
N HIS A 9 8.95 -11.57 0.70
CA HIS A 9 9.76 -11.24 -0.46
C HIS A 9 10.01 -9.73 -0.60
N ILE A 10 9.54 -8.92 0.36
CA ILE A 10 9.76 -7.47 0.35
C ILE A 10 11.19 -7.21 0.84
N ASP A 11 11.95 -6.47 0.04
CA ASP A 11 13.23 -5.92 0.47
C ASP A 11 12.97 -4.70 1.35
N THR A 12 13.03 -4.91 2.67
CA THR A 12 12.73 -3.86 3.66
C THR A 12 13.72 -2.71 3.62
N LYS A 13 14.98 -2.95 3.20
CA LYS A 13 15.98 -1.89 3.05
C LYS A 13 15.59 -0.95 1.93
N LYS A 14 15.22 -1.50 0.76
CA LYS A 14 14.74 -0.69 -0.38
C LYS A 14 13.41 0.01 -0.08
N TRP A 15 12.52 -0.68 0.63
CA TRP A 15 11.23 -0.14 1.08
C TRP A 15 11.42 1.10 1.95
N ASP A 16 12.16 0.96 3.06
CA ASP A 16 12.35 2.06 4.01
C ASP A 16 13.18 3.18 3.38
N ALA A 17 14.20 2.85 2.56
CA ALA A 17 14.97 3.85 1.83
C ALA A 17 14.12 4.69 0.85
N LEU A 18 13.08 4.10 0.24
CA LEU A 18 12.12 4.86 -0.56
C LEU A 18 11.27 5.77 0.33
N LEU A 19 10.77 5.27 1.46
CA LEU A 19 9.94 6.07 2.36
C LEU A 19 10.70 7.26 2.95
N TYR A 20 11.97 7.09 3.33
CA TYR A 20 12.81 8.21 3.79
C TYR A 20 13.00 9.30 2.72
N LYS A 21 12.89 8.94 1.43
CA LYS A 21 13.00 9.84 0.28
C LYS A 21 11.65 10.29 -0.27
N SER A 22 10.53 9.90 0.36
CA SER A 22 9.18 10.24 -0.10
C SER A 22 8.70 11.50 0.58
N ASP A 23 8.13 12.44 -0.18
CA ASP A 23 7.56 13.67 0.38
C ASP A 23 6.36 13.38 1.29
N ASN A 24 5.62 12.31 0.99
CA ASN A 24 4.46 11.87 1.76
C ASN A 24 4.80 10.79 2.80
N ARG A 25 6.06 10.74 3.27
CA ARG A 25 6.50 9.73 4.23
C ARG A 25 5.66 9.76 5.50
N MET A 26 5.38 8.58 6.02
CA MET A 26 4.63 8.42 7.25
C MET A 26 5.24 7.28 8.06
N VAL A 27 5.36 7.48 9.38
CA VAL A 27 5.96 6.49 10.29
C VAL A 27 5.23 5.15 10.19
N TYR A 28 3.90 5.18 10.04
CA TYR A 28 3.10 3.96 9.94
C TYR A 28 3.31 3.14 8.67
N ALA A 29 3.99 3.70 7.65
CA ALA A 29 4.30 2.99 6.41
C ALA A 29 5.65 2.27 6.46
N LEU A 30 6.50 2.58 7.46
CA LEU A 30 7.79 1.93 7.63
C LEU A 30 7.61 0.43 7.87
N SER A 31 8.53 -0.36 7.33
CA SER A 31 8.43 -1.82 7.34
C SER A 31 8.32 -2.38 8.77
N GLY A 32 9.14 -1.89 9.70
CA GLY A 32 9.10 -2.30 11.11
C GLY A 32 7.82 -1.90 11.85
N TYR A 33 7.21 -0.76 11.49
CA TYR A 33 5.92 -0.37 12.05
C TYR A 33 4.81 -1.29 11.53
N LEU A 34 4.78 -1.55 10.22
CA LEU A 34 3.80 -2.45 9.63
C LEU A 34 3.92 -3.88 10.17
N ASP A 35 5.14 -4.34 10.44
CA ASP A 35 5.41 -5.63 11.08
C ASP A 35 4.80 -5.69 12.47
N LEU A 36 5.07 -4.68 13.32
CA LEU A 36 4.58 -4.64 14.68
C LEU A 36 3.06 -4.48 14.75
N MET A 37 2.49 -3.57 13.96
CA MET A 37 1.08 -3.18 14.04
C MET A 37 0.13 -4.05 13.23
N SER A 38 0.68 -4.93 12.39
CA SER A 38 -0.10 -5.88 11.57
C SER A 38 0.26 -7.34 11.83
N ASP A 39 1.03 -7.65 12.88
CA ASP A 39 1.53 -9.00 13.17
C ASP A 39 2.23 -9.64 11.95
N CYS A 40 3.03 -8.86 11.21
CA CYS A 40 3.64 -9.25 9.94
C CYS A 40 2.64 -9.68 8.83
N ARG A 41 1.34 -9.42 9.00
CA ARG A 41 0.28 -9.72 8.02
C ARG A 41 0.01 -8.54 7.10
N TRP A 42 1.01 -8.23 6.26
CA TRP A 42 0.87 -7.23 5.22
C TRP A 42 1.61 -7.65 3.95
N ASN A 43 0.99 -7.46 2.80
CA ASN A 43 1.67 -7.59 1.51
C ASN A 43 1.87 -6.20 0.92
N ALA A 44 2.40 -6.11 -0.30
CA ALA A 44 2.56 -4.81 -0.94
C ALA A 44 2.31 -4.86 -2.43
N LEU A 45 1.98 -3.70 -2.98
CA LEU A 45 2.15 -3.39 -4.39
C LEU A 45 3.42 -2.56 -4.55
N ILE A 46 4.27 -2.93 -5.50
CA ILE A 46 5.56 -2.30 -5.71
C ILE A 46 5.72 -2.01 -7.20
N GLU A 47 5.97 -0.74 -7.54
CA GLU A 47 6.44 -0.32 -8.85
C GLU A 47 7.96 -0.13 -8.77
N LYS A 48 8.69 -0.87 -9.61
CA LYS A 48 10.14 -0.78 -9.74
C LYS A 48 10.53 0.01 -10.98
N ASP A 49 11.69 0.65 -10.95
CA ASP A 49 12.31 1.24 -12.13
C ASP A 49 13.07 0.19 -12.97
N LYS A 50 13.73 0.63 -14.04
CA LYS A 50 14.49 -0.25 -14.96
C LYS A 50 15.67 -0.95 -14.28
N ASN A 51 16.16 -0.41 -13.16
CA ASN A 51 17.29 -0.94 -12.40
C ASN A 51 16.83 -1.83 -11.23
N GLY A 52 15.52 -2.07 -11.09
CA GLY A 52 14.95 -2.85 -9.99
C GLY A 52 14.86 -2.09 -8.66
N GLU A 53 15.03 -0.77 -8.68
CA GLU A 53 14.85 0.08 -7.51
C GLU A 53 13.38 0.41 -7.28
N TYR A 54 12.98 0.51 -6.01
CA TYR A 54 11.60 0.82 -5.68
C TYR A 54 11.35 2.30 -5.99
N LYS A 55 10.29 2.54 -6.78
CA LYS A 55 9.87 3.87 -7.22
C LYS A 55 8.57 4.32 -6.54
N THR A 56 7.63 3.40 -6.40
CA THR A 56 6.33 3.65 -5.79
C THR A 56 5.89 2.40 -5.06
N VAL A 57 5.33 2.54 -3.85
CA VAL A 57 4.88 1.41 -3.04
C VAL A 57 3.52 1.67 -2.42
N MET A 58 2.77 0.61 -2.13
CA MET A 58 1.54 0.67 -1.35
C MET A 58 1.48 -0.54 -0.43
N PRO A 59 1.52 -0.36 0.90
CA PRO A 59 1.34 -1.46 1.84
C PRO A 59 -0.12 -1.92 1.83
N LEU A 60 -0.30 -3.22 1.93
CA LEU A 60 -1.57 -3.92 1.95
C LEU A 60 -1.67 -4.76 3.25
N PRO A 61 -1.77 -4.13 4.43
CA PRO A 61 -2.07 -4.81 5.68
C PRO A 61 -3.42 -5.51 5.58
N PHE A 62 -3.49 -6.75 6.03
CA PHE A 62 -4.67 -7.57 5.87
C PHE A 62 -5.01 -8.41 7.09
N LYS A 63 -6.31 -8.67 7.24
CA LYS A 63 -6.84 -9.70 8.13
C LYS A 63 -7.50 -10.79 7.31
N GLU A 64 -7.69 -11.93 7.94
CA GLU A 64 -8.36 -13.07 7.35
C GLU A 64 -9.40 -13.59 8.34
N LYS A 65 -10.64 -13.72 7.89
CA LYS A 65 -11.75 -14.27 8.68
C LYS A 65 -12.48 -15.29 7.80
N TYR A 66 -12.61 -16.52 8.27
CA TYR A 66 -13.23 -17.63 7.53
C TYR A 66 -12.67 -17.79 6.10
N GLY A 67 -11.35 -17.68 5.91
CA GLY A 67 -10.68 -17.80 4.61
C GLY A 67 -10.81 -16.58 3.68
N VAL A 68 -11.53 -15.53 4.11
CA VAL A 68 -11.70 -14.30 3.34
C VAL A 68 -10.69 -13.26 3.80
N LYS A 69 -9.84 -12.80 2.87
CA LYS A 69 -8.88 -11.72 3.12
C LYS A 69 -9.51 -10.35 2.84
N TYR A 70 -9.21 -9.41 3.72
CA TYR A 70 -9.61 -8.01 3.56
C TYR A 70 -8.49 -7.09 4.02
N LEU A 71 -8.34 -5.96 3.35
CA LEU A 71 -7.42 -4.91 3.79
C LEU A 71 -8.09 -4.12 4.90
N TYR A 72 -7.29 -3.74 5.89
CA TYR A 72 -7.75 -2.98 7.05
C TYR A 72 -6.72 -1.92 7.42
N GLN A 73 -7.15 -0.89 8.14
CA GLN A 73 -6.24 0.10 8.72
C GLN A 73 -5.60 -0.46 10.02
N PRO A 74 -4.27 -0.62 10.08
CA PRO A 74 -3.59 -1.03 11.33
C PRO A 74 -3.89 -0.09 12.49
N PHE A 75 -3.80 -0.59 13.73
CA PHE A 75 -3.99 0.25 14.90
C PHE A 75 -3.01 1.43 14.90
N PHE A 76 -3.45 2.58 15.40
CA PHE A 76 -2.66 3.83 15.47
C PHE A 76 -2.12 4.35 14.13
N SER A 77 -2.67 3.88 12.99
CA SER A 77 -2.40 4.46 11.68
C SER A 77 -3.62 5.22 11.17
N GLN A 78 -3.45 6.52 10.90
CA GLN A 78 -4.57 7.39 10.50
C GLN A 78 -4.86 7.31 9.00
N GLN A 79 -3.79 7.26 8.20
CA GLN A 79 -3.85 7.13 6.75
C GLN A 79 -2.82 6.09 6.31
N LEU A 80 -2.95 5.57 5.10
CA LEU A 80 -2.02 4.71 4.37
C LEU A 80 -2.19 5.06 2.88
N GLY A 81 -1.86 4.15 1.97
CA GLY A 81 -2.06 4.34 0.55
C GLY A 81 -0.74 4.30 -0.20
N VAL A 82 -0.62 5.10 -1.26
CA VAL A 82 0.55 5.07 -2.14
C VAL A 82 1.66 5.96 -1.58
N PHE A 83 2.91 5.53 -1.68
CA PHE A 83 4.10 6.29 -1.31
C PHE A 83 5.09 6.29 -2.48
N SER A 84 5.66 7.46 -2.78
CA SER A 84 6.61 7.62 -3.89
C SER A 84 7.63 8.69 -3.57
N LYS A 85 8.80 8.57 -4.19
CA LYS A 85 9.84 9.63 -4.19
C LYS A 85 9.41 10.89 -4.92
N GLY A 86 8.35 10.83 -5.73
CA GLY A 86 7.87 11.95 -6.53
C GLY A 86 6.41 12.28 -6.28
N LYS A 87 5.90 13.28 -7.00
CA LYS A 87 4.52 13.74 -6.91
C LYS A 87 3.55 12.58 -7.19
N ILE A 88 2.68 12.31 -6.23
CA ILE A 88 1.60 11.34 -6.38
C ILE A 88 0.43 12.00 -7.09
N THR A 89 -0.04 11.36 -8.16
CA THR A 89 -1.22 11.79 -8.91
C THR A 89 -2.41 10.88 -8.61
N SER A 90 -3.63 11.37 -8.84
CA SER A 90 -4.84 10.55 -8.72
C SER A 90 -4.79 9.35 -9.66
N GLN A 91 -4.24 9.49 -10.87
CA GLN A 91 -4.07 8.38 -11.83
C GLN A 91 -3.07 7.34 -11.32
N MET A 92 -1.98 7.76 -10.67
CA MET A 92 -1.05 6.82 -10.03
C MET A 92 -1.75 6.03 -8.93
N THR A 93 -2.49 6.72 -8.07
CA THR A 93 -3.23 6.09 -6.96
C THR A 93 -4.27 5.10 -7.46
N LEU A 94 -5.01 5.47 -8.52
CA LEU A 94 -6.02 4.59 -9.14
C LEU A 94 -5.38 3.30 -9.68
N ARG A 95 -4.27 3.40 -10.42
CA ARG A 95 -3.56 2.21 -10.94
C ARG A 95 -3.14 1.24 -9.83
N PHE A 96 -2.74 1.76 -8.67
CA PHE A 96 -2.42 0.94 -7.50
C PHE A 96 -3.65 0.26 -6.91
N ILE A 97 -4.76 0.98 -6.76
CA ILE A 97 -6.01 0.39 -6.26
C ILE A 97 -6.56 -0.68 -7.20
N GLU A 98 -6.49 -0.45 -8.51
CA GLU A 98 -6.85 -1.44 -9.52
C GLU A 98 -5.97 -2.68 -9.44
N ALA A 99 -4.67 -2.50 -9.17
CA ALA A 99 -3.70 -3.59 -9.01
C ALA A 99 -3.86 -4.41 -7.71
N ILE A 100 -4.68 -3.97 -6.74
CA ILE A 100 -4.95 -4.77 -5.53
C ILE A 100 -5.59 -6.11 -5.97
N PRO A 101 -5.03 -7.27 -5.57
CA PRO A 101 -5.55 -8.57 -5.96
C PRO A 101 -7.02 -8.78 -5.57
N LYS A 102 -7.81 -9.40 -6.46
CA LYS A 102 -9.23 -9.73 -6.23
C LYS A 102 -9.45 -10.69 -5.04
N SER A 103 -8.40 -11.34 -4.53
CA SER A 103 -8.47 -12.13 -3.31
C SER A 103 -8.78 -11.29 -2.06
N TYR A 104 -8.49 -9.99 -2.10
CA TYR A 104 -8.95 -9.03 -1.09
C TYR A 104 -10.38 -8.61 -1.44
N ARG A 105 -11.36 -9.18 -0.71
CA ARG A 105 -12.79 -8.95 -1.00
C ARG A 105 -13.32 -7.63 -0.47
N LEU A 106 -12.58 -7.03 0.45
CA LEU A 106 -12.90 -5.75 1.09
C LEU A 106 -11.60 -4.96 1.28
N VAL A 107 -11.67 -3.64 1.09
CA VAL A 107 -10.52 -2.75 1.12
C VAL A 107 -10.81 -1.59 2.06
N GLU A 108 -10.53 -1.71 3.36
CA GLU A 108 -10.75 -0.64 4.33
C GLU A 108 -9.43 0.06 4.66
N ILE A 109 -9.02 1.02 3.83
CA ILE A 109 -7.79 1.81 4.04
C ILE A 109 -8.06 3.28 3.75
N ASN A 110 -7.68 4.13 4.70
CA ASN A 110 -7.77 5.58 4.53
C ASN A 110 -6.60 6.04 3.66
N LEU A 111 -6.86 6.58 2.48
CA LEU A 111 -5.80 7.13 1.64
C LEU A 111 -5.23 8.41 2.26
N ASN A 112 -3.93 8.65 2.02
CA ASN A 112 -3.22 9.87 2.45
C ASN A 112 -3.95 11.14 1.97
N GLU A 113 -3.92 12.23 2.72
CA GLU A 113 -4.71 13.47 2.51
C GLU A 113 -4.64 14.05 1.08
N GLY A 114 -3.54 13.80 0.35
CA GLY A 114 -3.37 14.19 -1.06
C GLY A 114 -3.99 13.23 -2.11
N GLN A 115 -4.46 12.05 -1.71
CA GLN A 115 -4.93 10.98 -2.58
C GLN A 115 -6.46 10.95 -2.66
N LYS A 116 -7.01 11.98 -3.30
CA LYS A 116 -8.45 12.07 -3.56
C LYS A 116 -8.80 11.21 -4.77
N ILE A 117 -9.61 10.18 -4.53
CA ILE A 117 -10.23 9.37 -5.59
C ILE A 117 -11.72 9.59 -5.51
N LYS A 118 -12.33 9.84 -6.66
CA LYS A 118 -13.77 10.03 -6.73
C LYS A 118 -14.45 8.65 -6.64
N LYS A 119 -15.56 8.53 -5.89
CA LYS A 119 -16.24 7.24 -5.66
C LYS A 119 -16.65 6.54 -6.95
N GLU A 120 -16.91 7.29 -8.02
CA GLU A 120 -17.25 6.78 -9.34
C GLU A 120 -16.12 5.99 -10.01
N GLN A 121 -14.87 6.19 -9.56
CA GLN A 121 -13.68 5.49 -10.06
C GLN A 121 -13.44 4.15 -9.34
N LEU A 122 -14.21 3.84 -8.29
CA LEU A 122 -14.11 2.62 -7.47
C LEU A 122 -15.19 1.61 -7.86
N ILE A 123 -15.25 1.22 -9.13
CA ILE A 123 -16.24 0.23 -9.58
C ILE A 123 -15.83 -1.17 -9.06
N GLY A 124 -16.59 -1.70 -8.11
CA GLY A 124 -16.45 -3.08 -7.61
C GLY A 124 -15.56 -3.27 -6.37
N LYS A 125 -14.97 -2.21 -5.81
CA LYS A 125 -14.24 -2.23 -4.53
C LYS A 125 -14.82 -1.15 -3.61
N LYS A 126 -15.55 -1.54 -2.56
CA LYS A 126 -15.92 -0.61 -1.48
C LYS A 126 -14.65 -0.30 -0.68
N ILE A 127 -14.23 0.97 -0.73
CA ILE A 127 -13.23 1.58 0.15
C ILE A 127 -13.95 2.41 1.20
#